data_AF-A0A7X7NXK0-F1
#
_entry.id   AF-A0A7X7NXK0-F1
#
_cell.length_a   1.000
_cell.length_b   1.000
_cell.length_c   1.000
_cell.angle_alpha   90.00
_cell.angle_beta   90.00
_cell.angle_gamma   90.00
#
_symmetry.space_group_name_H-M   'P 1'
#
loop_
_entity.id
_entity.type
_entity.pdbx_description
1 polymer ?
#
loop_
_entity_poly.entity_id
_entity_poly.type
_entity_poly.pdbx_seq_one_letter_code
_entity_poly.pdbx_strand_id
1 'polypeptide(L)'
;MKDRSTGSPESWYLLNERAKELNCLYQVDEYLRDERLSLNEMFEKIVQVIPSGWQYPDVCHARIVYDNCSYQTEGFCSSSLFESAPITLNDKVVGQVEVVYIGEIPQTTEDYFLENESKLIRTIADRISQTLLHRQLKYLISMWNVPDQQKMHNTEWRVIVDLLYRTDPDMLLHICTKMINFLYWTGIKEAEAALEEISPGWKEKVGLAEANYPTAKPPIPDIGKICEKTFAIAQNNLSDTEISLKLRKWIQEQKAHYLVKTVDRIGASLGEIIDAILRYQNMAGSSSVLDYSTERWLLVALTRRFLSDNLDFIEVARRYLTIDHFCQIVDNLIYPTTSMGKIGGKSTGLYMAHKILEKESIEQPILQSIKIPKTWYITTDTHTEFLHYNNLEDLKEHKYKDLSEVRMNYPGIIRMVKNGKLPPDIVKSLAMCLDDFGNSPIIVRSSSLLEDQMGAAFSGKYKSLFLANQGTKQQRLEALQDAILEVYASLYSPDSIKYRSERGLLDFHEEMGIMIQEVVGTRIGPYFLPVFAGVGFSNNEFRWSPRIKREDGLVRMVMGLGTRAVDRLSDDFPVLIAPG
;
A
#
# COMPACT_ATOMS: atom_id res chain seq x y z
N MET A 1 -7.91 -3.86 51.77
CA MET A 1 -6.99 -3.29 50.75
C MET A 1 -5.67 -3.00 51.44
N LYS A 2 -4.66 -3.86 51.26
CA LYS A 2 -3.29 -3.61 51.73
C LYS A 2 -2.59 -2.79 50.65
N ASP A 3 -2.08 -1.65 51.07
CA ASP A 3 -1.29 -0.71 50.28
C ASP A 3 -0.05 -1.41 49.70
N ARG A 4 0.08 -1.42 48.36
CA ARG A 4 1.26 -1.86 47.62
C ARG A 4 1.70 -0.68 46.77
N SER A 5 2.35 0.31 47.38
CA SER A 5 2.92 1.43 46.63
C SER A 5 4.15 2.03 47.31
N THR A 6 5.16 1.21 47.59
CA THR A 6 6.52 1.70 47.88
C THR A 6 7.54 0.93 47.06
N GLY A 7 7.65 1.27 45.78
CA GLY A 7 8.83 0.91 44.98
C GLY A 7 10.04 1.66 45.55
N SER A 8 11.16 0.96 45.75
CA SER A 8 12.41 1.60 46.21
C SER A 8 12.86 2.68 45.21
N PRO A 9 13.52 3.76 45.67
CA PRO A 9 14.06 4.81 44.79
C PRO A 9 14.94 4.26 43.65
N GLU A 10 15.69 3.18 43.93
CA GLU A 10 16.51 2.47 42.95
C GLU A 10 15.69 1.80 41.82
N SER A 11 14.51 1.26 42.14
CA SER A 11 13.64 0.63 41.13
C SER A 11 13.03 1.65 40.18
N TRP A 12 12.75 2.86 40.66
CA TRP A 12 12.23 3.94 39.82
C TRP A 12 13.31 4.54 38.93
N TYR A 13 14.53 4.67 39.45
CA TYR A 13 15.70 5.11 38.68
C TYR A 13 16.00 4.15 37.52
N LEU A 14 16.06 2.84 37.78
CA LEU A 14 16.32 1.83 36.75
C LEU A 14 15.24 1.81 35.65
N LEU A 15 13.97 2.00 36.00
CA LEU A 15 12.87 2.08 35.05
C LEU A 15 12.96 3.33 34.17
N ASN A 16 13.39 4.46 34.73
CA ASN A 16 13.54 5.71 34.00
C ASN A 16 14.71 5.64 33.00
N GLU A 17 15.86 5.08 33.39
CA GLU A 17 16.99 4.87 32.48
C GLU A 17 16.62 3.91 31.33
N ARG A 18 15.91 2.80 31.63
CA ARG A 18 15.35 1.91 30.60
C ARG A 18 14.40 2.62 29.63
N ALA A 19 13.58 3.56 30.12
CA ALA A 19 12.64 4.30 29.29
C ALA A 19 13.37 5.26 28.33
N LYS A 20 14.44 5.92 28.79
CA LYS A 20 15.31 6.76 27.96
C LYS A 20 15.98 5.95 26.84
N GLU A 21 16.59 4.82 27.18
CA GLU A 21 17.23 3.91 26.22
C GLU A 21 16.26 3.48 25.10
N LEU A 22 15.05 3.05 25.48
CA LEU A 22 14.03 2.58 24.54
C LEU A 22 13.50 3.71 23.65
N ASN A 23 13.25 4.89 24.21
CA ASN A 23 12.78 6.04 23.44
C ASN A 23 13.85 6.52 22.44
N CYS A 24 15.11 6.57 22.85
CA CYS A 24 16.24 6.86 21.97
C CYS A 24 16.30 5.85 20.81
N LEU A 25 16.26 4.55 21.09
CA LEU A 25 16.27 3.52 20.05
C LEU A 25 15.08 3.62 19.09
N TYR A 26 13.88 3.91 19.59
CA TYR A 26 12.68 4.05 18.77
C TYR A 26 12.82 5.22 17.78
N GLN A 27 13.30 6.37 18.24
CA GLN A 27 13.51 7.54 17.39
C GLN A 27 14.65 7.31 16.37
N VAL A 28 15.74 6.66 16.79
CA VAL A 28 16.81 6.26 15.87
C VAL A 28 16.26 5.34 14.78
N ASP A 29 15.44 4.36 15.14
CA ASP A 29 14.79 3.46 14.18
C ASP A 29 13.85 4.19 13.21
N GLU A 30 13.09 5.18 13.70
CA GLU A 30 12.20 5.99 12.87
C GLU A 30 12.99 6.70 11.76
N TYR A 31 14.14 7.30 12.09
CA TYR A 31 15.00 7.96 11.11
C TYR A 31 15.74 6.99 10.19
N LEU A 32 16.20 5.84 10.71
CA LEU A 32 16.83 4.81 9.88
C LEU A 32 15.86 4.23 8.83
N ARG A 33 14.57 4.10 9.17
CA ARG A 33 13.51 3.59 8.29
C ARG A 33 12.98 4.62 7.28
N ASP A 34 13.18 5.92 7.52
CA ASP A 34 12.72 6.95 6.59
C ASP A 34 13.63 7.02 5.35
N GLU A 35 13.20 6.33 4.29
CA GLU A 35 13.92 6.25 3.01
C GLU A 35 13.98 7.58 2.25
N ARG A 36 13.20 8.59 2.66
CA ARG A 36 13.20 9.92 1.99
C ARG A 36 14.39 10.77 2.44
N LEU A 37 14.99 10.46 3.58
CA LEU A 37 16.16 11.19 4.10
C LEU A 37 17.42 10.76 3.36
N SER A 38 18.23 11.74 2.96
CA SER A 38 19.62 11.50 2.57
C SER A 38 20.43 10.93 3.74
N LEU A 39 21.57 10.28 3.46
CA LEU A 39 22.46 9.78 4.54
C LEU A 39 22.90 10.91 5.48
N ASN A 40 23.14 12.11 4.94
CA ASN A 40 23.54 13.27 5.72
C ASN A 40 22.42 13.71 6.68
N GLU A 41 21.20 13.91 6.18
CA GLU A 41 20.05 14.29 7.01
C GLU A 41 19.71 13.22 8.06
N MET A 42 19.86 11.94 7.69
CA MET A 42 19.67 10.82 8.61
C MET A 42 20.68 10.87 9.76
N PHE A 43 21.98 11.04 9.46
CA PHE A 43 23.01 11.14 10.49
C PHE A 43 22.86 12.38 11.36
N GLU A 44 22.52 13.53 10.76
CA GLU A 44 22.23 14.76 11.51
C GLU A 44 21.12 14.55 12.53
N LYS A 45 20.01 13.91 12.12
CA LYS A 45 18.89 13.63 13.03
C LYS A 45 19.25 12.61 14.12
N ILE A 46 19.96 11.54 13.77
CA ILE A 46 20.36 10.50 14.72
C ILE A 46 21.25 11.11 15.81
N VAL A 47 22.22 11.93 15.43
CA VAL A 47 23.16 12.56 16.38
C VAL A 47 22.44 13.45 17.40
N GLN A 48 21.36 14.12 17.02
CA GLN A 48 20.56 14.93 17.95
C GLN A 48 19.77 14.09 18.97
N VAL A 49 19.48 12.83 18.65
CA VAL A 49 18.68 11.93 19.51
C VAL A 49 19.55 11.19 20.51
N ILE A 50 20.76 10.79 20.12
CA ILE A 50 21.66 9.97 20.95
C ILE A 50 21.78 10.48 22.39
N PRO A 51 22.02 11.78 22.67
CA PRO A 51 22.12 12.28 24.04
C PRO A 51 20.95 11.94 24.96
N SER A 52 19.73 11.86 24.41
CA SER A 52 18.51 11.57 25.19
C SER A 52 18.48 10.17 25.81
N GLY A 53 19.28 9.24 25.28
CA GLY A 53 19.38 7.85 25.75
C GLY A 53 20.41 7.63 26.86
N TRP A 54 21.18 8.66 27.22
CA TRP A 54 22.25 8.58 28.21
C TRP A 54 21.81 9.10 29.59
N GLN A 55 22.58 8.75 30.62
CA GLN A 55 22.33 9.08 32.01
C GLN A 55 22.29 10.58 32.25
N TYR A 56 23.18 11.33 31.58
CA TYR A 56 23.29 12.79 31.68
C TYR A 56 23.10 13.49 30.32
N PRO A 57 21.86 13.57 29.78
CA PRO A 57 21.60 14.11 28.44
C PRO A 57 22.10 15.55 28.24
N ASP A 58 22.03 16.40 29.26
CA ASP A 58 22.35 17.84 29.18
C ASP A 58 23.83 18.13 28.93
N VAL A 59 24.71 17.18 29.31
CA VAL A 59 26.17 17.27 29.10
C VAL A 59 26.66 16.21 28.13
N CYS A 60 25.75 15.45 27.52
CA CYS A 60 26.05 14.39 26.56
C CYS A 60 26.05 14.95 25.14
N HIS A 61 27.14 14.73 24.43
CA HIS A 61 27.29 15.11 23.03
C HIS A 61 27.64 13.88 22.21
N ALA A 62 27.14 13.82 20.98
CA ALA A 62 27.34 12.68 20.09
C ALA A 62 28.01 13.12 18.79
N ARG A 63 28.76 12.20 18.21
CA ARG A 63 29.39 12.34 16.90
C ARG A 63 29.27 11.04 16.11
N ILE A 64 28.91 11.15 14.83
CA ILE A 64 29.00 10.06 13.86
C ILE A 64 30.03 10.47 12.81
N VAL A 65 31.03 9.62 12.59
CA VAL A 65 31.98 9.75 11.50
C VAL A 65 31.69 8.66 10.48
N TYR A 66 31.47 9.05 9.22
CA TYR A 66 31.21 8.13 8.11
C TYR A 66 31.78 8.71 6.81
N ASP A 67 32.61 7.91 6.12
CA ASP A 67 33.21 8.26 4.82
C ASP A 67 33.85 9.67 4.76
N ASN A 68 34.68 9.98 5.77
CA ASN A 68 35.33 11.28 6.00
C ASN A 68 34.41 12.48 6.30
N CYS A 69 33.10 12.26 6.45
CA CYS A 69 32.16 13.26 6.96
C CYS A 69 31.95 13.07 8.47
N SER A 70 31.82 14.17 9.20
CA SER A 70 31.56 14.19 10.64
C SER A 70 30.26 14.93 10.93
N TYR A 71 29.35 14.28 11.63
CA TYR A 71 28.06 14.80 12.07
C TYR A 71 28.07 14.86 13.59
N GLN A 72 27.80 16.01 14.19
CA GLN A 72 27.98 16.22 15.62
C GLN A 72 26.90 17.13 16.22
N THR A 73 26.61 16.97 17.51
CA THR A 73 25.74 17.90 18.23
C THR A 73 26.41 19.26 18.39
N GLU A 74 25.61 20.31 18.56
CA GLU A 74 26.14 21.65 18.86
C GLU A 74 26.90 21.62 20.19
N GLY A 75 28.07 22.26 20.24
CA GLY A 75 28.94 22.25 21.43
C GLY A 75 29.85 21.03 21.59
N PHE A 76 29.86 20.07 20.65
CA PHE A 76 30.75 18.91 20.70
C PHE A 76 32.24 19.31 20.76
N CYS A 77 32.94 18.82 21.78
CA CYS A 77 34.40 18.91 21.95
C CYS A 77 34.93 17.57 22.46
N SER A 78 36.13 17.18 22.02
CA SER A 78 36.78 15.96 22.52
C SER A 78 37.07 16.07 24.02
N SER A 79 36.72 15.04 24.79
CA SER A 79 36.94 14.91 26.23
C SER A 79 37.56 13.55 26.54
N SER A 80 38.18 13.41 27.71
CA SER A 80 38.66 12.11 28.20
C SER A 80 37.52 11.17 28.60
N LEU A 81 36.29 11.69 28.73
CA LEU A 81 35.07 10.94 29.06
C LEU A 81 34.29 10.64 27.78
N PHE A 82 34.67 9.58 27.07
CA PHE A 82 34.02 9.18 25.83
C PHE A 82 33.87 7.67 25.69
N GLU A 83 32.88 7.26 24.90
CA GLU A 83 32.70 5.89 24.43
C GLU A 83 32.48 5.89 22.92
N SER A 84 32.93 4.84 22.22
CA SER A 84 32.76 4.72 20.77
C SER A 84 32.45 3.30 20.34
N ALA A 85 31.63 3.16 19.29
CA ALA A 85 31.36 1.89 18.62
C ALA A 85 31.62 2.00 17.11
N PRO A 86 32.29 1.01 16.49
CA PRO A 86 32.59 1.04 15.07
C PRO A 86 31.35 0.79 14.22
N ILE A 87 31.23 1.52 13.10
CA ILE A 87 30.28 1.22 12.02
C ILE A 87 31.03 0.36 11.00
N THR A 88 30.49 -0.83 10.69
CA THR A 88 31.18 -1.80 9.85
C THR A 88 30.36 -2.17 8.60
N LEU A 89 31.03 -2.21 7.45
CA LEU A 89 30.47 -2.72 6.19
C LEU A 89 31.44 -3.75 5.61
N ASN A 90 30.95 -4.97 5.32
CA ASN A 90 31.74 -6.08 4.80
C ASN A 90 33.03 -6.34 5.59
N ASP A 91 32.90 -6.35 6.92
CA ASP A 91 34.00 -6.59 7.87
C ASP A 91 35.11 -5.50 7.85
N LYS A 92 34.85 -4.36 7.18
CA LYS A 92 35.68 -3.16 7.21
C LYS A 92 35.02 -2.08 8.05
N VAL A 93 35.79 -1.45 8.93
CA VAL A 93 35.36 -0.26 9.67
C VAL A 93 35.26 0.92 8.68
N VAL A 94 34.06 1.43 8.47
CA VAL A 94 33.77 2.54 7.54
C VAL A 94 33.43 3.84 8.28
N GLY A 95 33.29 3.75 9.59
CA GLY A 95 32.91 4.87 10.44
C GLY A 95 32.86 4.49 11.91
N GLN A 96 32.42 5.41 12.75
CA GLN A 96 32.19 5.18 14.17
C GLN A 96 31.10 6.10 14.72
N VAL A 97 30.38 5.61 15.70
CA VAL A 97 29.51 6.39 16.58
C VAL A 97 30.28 6.66 17.86
N GLU A 98 30.25 7.90 18.33
CA GLU A 98 30.97 8.35 19.52
C GLU A 98 30.06 9.19 20.38
N VAL A 99 30.16 8.99 21.69
CA VAL A 99 29.44 9.75 22.71
C VAL A 99 30.44 10.28 23.72
N VAL A 100 30.29 11.54 24.08
CA VAL A 100 31.21 12.29 24.94
C VAL A 100 30.41 13.02 25.99
N TYR A 101 30.89 13.01 27.23
CA TYR A 101 30.38 13.92 28.25
C TYR A 101 31.28 15.15 28.42
N ILE A 102 30.67 16.34 28.42
CA ILE A 102 31.35 17.64 28.52
C ILE A 102 30.83 18.38 29.75
N GLY A 103 31.60 18.36 30.84
CA GLY A 103 31.26 19.02 32.10
C GLY A 103 31.66 18.20 33.32
N GLU A 104 31.30 18.67 34.51
CA GLU A 104 31.46 17.92 35.76
C GLU A 104 30.32 16.91 35.91
N ILE A 105 30.67 15.62 36.01
CA ILE A 105 29.72 14.52 36.20
C ILE A 105 29.99 13.87 37.55
N PRO A 106 28.95 13.54 38.34
CA PRO A 106 29.12 12.80 39.58
C PRO A 106 29.75 11.42 39.30
N GLN A 107 30.93 11.17 39.86
CA GLN A 107 31.60 9.87 39.74
C GLN A 107 30.95 8.88 40.71
N THR A 108 29.91 8.17 40.24
CA THR A 108 29.12 7.23 41.05
C THR A 108 29.64 5.78 40.99
N THR A 109 30.52 5.46 40.04
CA THR A 109 31.05 4.11 39.74
C THR A 109 32.50 4.19 39.20
N GLU A 110 33.22 3.06 39.11
CA GLU A 110 34.57 3.00 38.50
C GLU A 110 34.55 3.40 37.01
N ASP A 111 33.42 3.18 36.32
CA ASP A 111 33.16 3.62 34.95
C ASP A 111 32.16 4.79 34.90
N TYR A 112 32.36 5.72 33.96
CA TYR A 112 31.49 6.89 33.73
C TYR A 112 30.26 6.58 32.87
N PHE A 113 30.27 5.44 32.17
CA PHE A 113 29.16 4.94 31.35
C PHE A 113 28.60 3.65 31.95
N LEU A 114 27.28 3.50 31.91
CA LEU A 114 26.60 2.29 32.36
C LEU A 114 26.75 1.17 31.33
N GLU A 115 26.75 -0.09 31.78
CA GLU A 115 26.83 -1.25 30.87
C GLU A 115 25.73 -1.25 29.81
N ASN A 116 24.55 -0.70 30.13
CA ASN A 116 23.47 -0.55 29.17
C ASN A 116 23.73 0.55 28.13
N GLU A 117 24.41 1.64 28.49
CA GLU A 117 24.81 2.70 27.55
C GLU A 117 25.83 2.15 26.54
N SER A 118 26.79 1.36 27.02
CA SER A 118 27.74 0.65 26.18
C SER A 118 27.07 -0.35 25.22
N LYS A 119 25.99 -1.00 25.66
CA LYS A 119 25.15 -1.84 24.78
C LYS A 119 24.33 -1.00 23.79
N LEU A 120 23.84 0.16 24.22
CA LEU A 120 23.04 1.07 23.41
C LEU A 120 23.84 1.63 22.23
N ILE A 121 25.04 2.15 22.46
CA ILE A 121 25.89 2.70 21.38
C ILE A 121 26.27 1.63 20.34
N ARG A 122 26.57 0.41 20.79
CA ARG A 122 26.82 -0.73 19.89
C ARG A 122 25.59 -1.09 19.07
N THR A 123 24.43 -1.14 19.72
CA THR A 123 23.15 -1.42 19.03
C THR A 123 22.84 -0.36 17.98
N ILE A 124 23.10 0.92 18.27
CA ILE A 124 22.92 2.02 17.32
C ILE A 124 23.89 1.87 16.13
N ALA A 125 25.17 1.58 16.39
CA ALA A 125 26.17 1.36 15.34
C ALA A 125 25.84 0.16 14.45
N ASP A 126 25.35 -0.94 15.03
CA ASP A 126 24.91 -2.14 14.29
C ASP A 126 23.68 -1.83 13.41
N ARG A 127 22.69 -1.11 13.94
CA ARG A 127 21.50 -0.70 13.16
C ARG A 127 21.87 0.23 12.01
N ILE A 128 22.75 1.20 12.24
CA ILE A 128 23.30 2.05 11.18
C ILE A 128 23.99 1.19 10.10
N SER A 129 24.83 0.24 10.51
CA SER A 129 25.54 -0.67 9.60
C SER A 129 24.57 -1.47 8.73
N GLN A 130 23.51 -2.03 9.32
CA GLN A 130 22.46 -2.76 8.60
C GLN A 130 21.70 -1.86 7.61
N THR A 131 21.32 -0.66 8.01
CA THR A 131 20.60 0.29 7.15
C THR A 131 21.46 0.77 5.99
N LEU A 132 22.74 1.06 6.22
CA LEU A 132 23.68 1.45 5.16
C LEU A 132 23.82 0.34 4.11
N LEU A 133 23.98 -0.90 4.56
CA LEU A 133 24.06 -2.07 3.69
C LEU A 133 22.76 -2.27 2.89
N HIS A 134 21.60 -2.11 3.53
CA HIS A 134 20.30 -2.18 2.87
C HIS A 134 20.13 -1.10 1.78
N ARG A 135 20.50 0.15 2.08
CA ARG A 135 20.45 1.26 1.11
C ARG A 135 21.43 1.05 -0.05
N GLN A 136 22.64 0.54 0.22
CA GLN A 136 23.60 0.16 -0.81
C GLN A 136 23.07 -0.95 -1.72
N LEU A 137 22.42 -1.97 -1.15
CA LEU A 137 21.76 -3.04 -1.92
C LEU A 137 20.69 -2.46 -2.86
N LYS A 138 19.83 -1.57 -2.36
CA LYS A 138 18.79 -0.92 -3.16
C LYS A 138 19.39 -0.10 -4.31
N TYR A 139 20.47 0.64 -4.03
CA TYR A 139 21.21 1.41 -5.04
C TYR A 139 21.85 0.52 -6.10
N LEU A 140 22.60 -0.52 -5.71
CA LEU A 140 23.23 -1.46 -6.64
C LEU A 140 22.21 -2.21 -7.50
N ILE A 141 21.09 -2.64 -6.89
CA ILE A 141 19.97 -3.26 -7.61
C ILE A 141 19.34 -2.27 -8.59
N SER A 142 19.19 -1.00 -8.21
CA SER A 142 18.62 0.03 -9.10
C SER A 142 19.53 0.33 -10.29
N MET A 143 20.85 0.41 -10.08
CA MET A 143 21.84 0.55 -11.15
C MET A 143 21.86 -0.68 -12.05
N TRP A 144 21.74 -1.88 -11.46
CA TRP A 144 21.59 -3.11 -12.23
C TRP A 144 20.31 -3.10 -13.06
N ASN A 145 19.18 -2.62 -12.57
CA ASN A 145 17.95 -2.63 -13.34
C ASN A 145 17.95 -1.71 -14.59
N VAL A 146 18.97 -0.87 -14.80
CA VAL A 146 19.13 -0.07 -16.01
C VAL A 146 19.59 -0.97 -17.17
N PRO A 147 18.92 -0.94 -18.34
CA PRO A 147 19.29 -1.72 -19.50
C PRO A 147 20.45 -1.05 -20.25
N ASP A 148 21.61 -0.90 -19.61
CA ASP A 148 22.82 -0.46 -20.31
C ASP A 148 23.67 -1.69 -20.65
N GLN A 149 23.68 -2.05 -21.94
CA GLN A 149 24.40 -3.22 -22.46
C GLN A 149 25.93 -3.03 -22.46
N GLN A 150 26.42 -1.83 -22.12
CA GLN A 150 27.83 -1.48 -22.24
C GLN A 150 28.45 -1.18 -20.86
N LYS A 151 29.17 -2.19 -20.33
CA LYS A 151 29.96 -2.22 -19.07
C LYS A 151 29.26 -2.84 -17.85
N MET A 152 28.85 -4.10 -17.92
CA MET A 152 28.86 -4.91 -16.69
C MET A 152 30.32 -5.23 -16.36
N HIS A 153 30.79 -4.89 -15.16
CA HIS A 153 32.11 -5.33 -14.67
C HIS A 153 32.06 -6.84 -14.37
N ASN A 154 33.15 -7.57 -14.66
CA ASN A 154 33.30 -9.03 -14.57
C ASN A 154 33.15 -9.66 -13.16
N THR A 155 32.47 -9.03 -12.20
CA THR A 155 32.34 -9.56 -10.82
C THR A 155 31.09 -9.10 -10.07
N GLU A 156 30.18 -8.34 -10.68
CA GLU A 156 29.05 -7.73 -9.97
C GLU A 156 28.09 -8.75 -9.33
N TRP A 157 27.89 -9.92 -9.96
CA TRP A 157 27.04 -10.97 -9.39
C TRP A 157 27.58 -11.49 -8.04
N ARG A 158 28.91 -11.50 -7.83
CA ARG A 158 29.51 -11.96 -6.57
C ARG A 158 29.15 -11.04 -5.40
N VAL A 159 29.13 -9.73 -5.65
CA VAL A 159 28.74 -8.73 -4.66
C VAL A 159 27.27 -8.91 -4.27
N ILE A 160 26.40 -9.19 -5.25
CA ILE A 160 24.97 -9.41 -4.98
C ILE A 160 24.75 -10.72 -4.23
N VAL A 161 25.47 -11.79 -4.57
CA VAL A 161 25.38 -13.07 -3.85
C VAL A 161 25.84 -12.91 -2.39
N ASP A 162 26.97 -12.25 -2.15
CA ASP A 162 27.47 -11.98 -0.79
C ASP A 162 26.50 -11.09 0.02
N LEU A 163 25.94 -10.05 -0.61
CA LEU A 163 24.91 -9.24 0.01
C LEU A 163 23.65 -10.04 0.36
N LEU A 164 23.11 -10.83 -0.57
CA LEU A 164 21.94 -11.67 -0.34
C LEU A 164 22.20 -12.71 0.77
N TYR A 165 23.41 -13.25 0.85
CA TYR A 165 23.80 -14.17 1.91
C TYR A 165 23.67 -13.53 3.31
N ARG A 166 23.98 -12.23 3.43
CA ARG A 166 23.91 -11.47 4.68
C ARG A 166 22.51 -10.89 4.97
N THR A 167 21.73 -10.54 3.94
CA THR A 167 20.45 -9.82 4.10
C THR A 167 19.20 -10.69 3.94
N ASP A 168 19.23 -11.66 3.03
CA ASP A 168 18.06 -12.47 2.64
C ASP A 168 18.48 -13.90 2.21
N PRO A 169 18.85 -14.76 3.19
CA PRO A 169 19.35 -16.10 2.92
C PRO A 169 18.29 -17.02 2.29
N ASP A 170 16.99 -16.76 2.51
CA ASP A 170 15.90 -17.51 1.89
C ASP A 170 15.81 -17.20 0.39
N MET A 171 15.90 -15.92 0.00
CA MET A 171 15.97 -15.51 -1.40
C MET A 171 17.19 -16.12 -2.09
N LEU A 172 18.35 -16.11 -1.41
CA LEU A 172 19.57 -16.71 -1.94
C LEU A 172 19.41 -18.22 -2.19
N LEU A 173 18.85 -18.97 -1.24
CA LEU A 173 18.61 -20.40 -1.39
C LEU A 173 17.71 -20.71 -2.60
N HIS A 174 16.67 -19.89 -2.82
CA HIS A 174 15.81 -20.03 -3.99
C HIS A 174 16.57 -19.78 -5.30
N ILE A 175 17.39 -18.73 -5.35
CA ILE A 175 18.22 -18.40 -6.52
C ILE A 175 19.23 -19.52 -6.80
N CYS A 176 19.89 -20.07 -5.76
CA CYS A 176 20.79 -21.20 -5.91
C CYS A 176 20.07 -22.43 -6.48
N THR A 177 18.86 -22.71 -6.00
CA THR A 177 18.04 -23.83 -6.51
C THR A 177 17.68 -23.63 -7.99
N LYS A 178 17.30 -22.41 -8.38
CA LYS A 178 17.03 -22.06 -9.79
C LYS A 178 18.28 -22.18 -10.66
N MET A 179 19.43 -21.72 -10.16
CA MET A 179 20.72 -21.80 -10.85
C MET A 179 21.15 -23.25 -11.09
N ILE A 180 21.13 -24.08 -10.06
CA ILE A 180 21.59 -25.46 -10.18
C ILE A 180 20.66 -26.30 -11.06
N ASN A 181 19.35 -26.06 -10.99
CA ASN A 181 18.39 -26.65 -11.92
C ASN A 181 18.64 -26.19 -13.36
N PHE A 182 18.89 -24.90 -13.59
CA PHE A 182 19.23 -24.40 -14.92
C PHE A 182 20.48 -25.09 -15.48
N LEU A 183 21.56 -25.16 -14.68
CA LEU A 183 22.81 -25.81 -15.07
C LEU A 183 22.60 -27.30 -15.41
N TYR A 184 21.80 -28.02 -14.61
CA TYR A 184 21.44 -29.41 -14.87
C TYR A 184 20.66 -29.56 -16.19
N TRP A 185 19.65 -28.72 -16.42
CA TRP A 185 18.83 -28.78 -17.64
C TRP A 185 19.62 -28.41 -18.91
N THR A 186 20.68 -27.61 -18.77
CA THR A 186 21.63 -27.34 -19.85
C THR A 186 22.65 -28.47 -20.10
N GLY A 187 22.61 -29.55 -19.31
CA GLY A 187 23.42 -30.75 -19.51
C GLY A 187 24.78 -30.76 -18.79
N ILE A 188 24.98 -29.90 -17.78
CA ILE A 188 26.22 -29.82 -17.01
C ILE A 188 26.23 -30.94 -15.95
N LYS A 189 27.15 -31.90 -16.08
CA LYS A 189 27.22 -33.10 -15.22
C LYS A 189 27.59 -32.79 -13.78
N GLU A 190 28.38 -31.74 -13.55
CA GLU A 190 28.76 -31.27 -12.22
C GLU A 190 27.54 -30.80 -11.42
N ALA A 191 26.51 -30.26 -12.09
CA ALA A 191 25.27 -29.83 -11.46
C ALA A 191 24.40 -31.01 -10.99
N GLU A 192 24.48 -32.15 -11.68
CA GLU A 192 23.79 -33.38 -11.31
C GLU A 192 24.32 -33.96 -9.98
N ALA A 193 25.65 -34.00 -9.83
CA ALA A 193 26.28 -34.44 -8.58
C ALA A 193 25.94 -33.50 -7.41
N ALA A 194 25.91 -32.20 -7.67
CA ALA A 194 25.51 -31.22 -6.67
C ALA A 194 24.03 -31.34 -6.28
N LEU A 195 23.11 -31.60 -7.22
CA LEU A 195 21.69 -31.86 -6.94
C LEU A 195 21.47 -33.10 -6.06
N GLU A 196 22.24 -34.17 -6.27
CA GLU A 196 22.16 -35.40 -5.47
C GLU A 196 22.63 -35.18 -4.03
N GLU A 197 23.66 -34.35 -3.82
CA GLU A 197 24.10 -33.96 -2.48
C GLU A 197 23.12 -33.02 -1.77
N ILE A 198 22.46 -32.14 -2.53
CA ILE A 198 21.47 -31.18 -2.01
C ILE A 198 20.15 -31.87 -1.66
N SER A 199 19.72 -32.81 -2.49
CA SER A 199 18.49 -33.57 -2.32
C SER A 199 18.72 -35.05 -2.67
N PRO A 200 19.22 -35.85 -1.73
CA PRO A 200 19.48 -37.28 -1.96
C PRO A 200 18.23 -38.02 -2.44
N GLY A 201 18.39 -38.84 -3.49
CA GLY A 201 17.35 -39.66 -4.10
C GLY A 201 16.30 -38.86 -4.89
N TRP A 202 16.62 -37.64 -5.35
CA TRP A 202 15.65 -36.81 -6.10
C TRP A 202 15.18 -37.50 -7.39
N LYS A 203 16.03 -38.29 -8.06
CA LYS A 203 15.65 -39.08 -9.25
C LYS A 203 14.65 -40.20 -8.94
N GLU A 204 14.84 -40.91 -7.83
CA GLU A 204 13.97 -42.01 -7.41
C GLU A 204 12.60 -41.48 -6.93
N LYS A 205 12.59 -40.28 -6.33
CA LYS A 205 11.37 -39.61 -5.87
C LYS A 205 10.43 -39.17 -7.00
N VAL A 206 10.93 -38.86 -8.20
CA VAL A 206 10.07 -38.48 -9.34
C VAL A 206 9.20 -39.65 -9.82
N GLY A 207 9.67 -40.89 -9.69
CA GLY A 207 8.89 -42.10 -10.01
C GLY A 207 7.97 -42.61 -8.89
N LEU A 208 8.24 -42.25 -7.63
CA LEU A 208 7.47 -42.64 -6.44
C LEU A 208 6.48 -41.56 -5.98
N ALA A 209 6.51 -40.36 -6.57
CA ALA A 209 5.66 -39.21 -6.21
C ALA A 209 4.15 -39.44 -6.42
N GLU A 210 3.75 -40.48 -7.16
CA GLU A 210 2.34 -40.84 -7.38
C GLU A 210 1.82 -41.92 -6.42
N ALA A 211 2.63 -42.39 -5.48
CA ALA A 211 2.21 -43.40 -4.53
C ALA A 211 1.49 -42.78 -3.31
N ASN A 212 0.34 -43.34 -2.95
CA ASN A 212 -0.47 -42.92 -1.79
C ASN A 212 0.14 -43.36 -0.45
N TYR A 213 1.37 -42.95 -0.14
CA TYR A 213 1.96 -43.11 1.18
C TYR A 213 2.84 -41.90 1.58
N PRO A 214 2.87 -41.55 2.88
CA PRO A 214 3.67 -40.42 3.35
C PRO A 214 5.17 -40.72 3.26
N THR A 215 5.93 -39.80 2.67
CA THR A 215 7.40 -39.85 2.61
C THR A 215 8.01 -38.99 3.73
N ALA A 216 9.19 -39.39 4.21
CA ALA A 216 9.89 -38.64 5.24
C ALA A 216 10.38 -37.28 4.72
N LYS A 217 10.24 -36.24 5.55
CA LYS A 217 10.74 -34.89 5.23
C LYS A 217 12.28 -34.94 5.09
N PRO A 218 12.85 -34.54 3.94
CA PRO A 218 14.30 -34.51 3.80
C PRO A 218 14.93 -33.47 4.74
N PRO A 219 16.19 -33.67 5.15
CA PRO A 219 16.92 -32.70 5.96
C PRO A 219 17.07 -31.37 5.23
N ILE A 220 17.06 -30.26 5.98
CA ILE A 220 17.26 -28.91 5.43
C ILE A 220 18.75 -28.78 5.10
N PRO A 221 19.13 -28.51 3.85
CA PRO A 221 20.54 -28.43 3.47
C PRO A 221 21.19 -27.12 3.93
N ASP A 222 22.51 -27.16 4.13
CA ASP A 222 23.35 -26.03 4.55
C ASP A 222 23.45 -24.99 3.41
N ILE A 223 22.76 -23.86 3.57
CA ILE A 223 22.63 -22.80 2.56
C ILE A 223 24.01 -22.29 2.08
N GLY A 224 24.98 -22.17 2.98
CA GLY A 224 26.32 -21.70 2.63
C GLY A 224 27.03 -22.64 1.66
N LYS A 225 27.01 -23.95 1.97
CA LYS A 225 27.61 -24.98 1.10
C LYS A 225 26.92 -25.10 -0.24
N ILE A 226 25.58 -24.95 -0.27
CA ILE A 226 24.81 -24.97 -1.52
C ILE A 226 25.21 -23.79 -2.39
N CYS A 227 25.28 -22.60 -1.79
CA CYS A 227 25.59 -21.36 -2.50
C CYS A 227 26.98 -21.43 -3.14
N GLU A 228 28.00 -21.76 -2.34
CA GLU A 228 29.38 -21.89 -2.82
C GLU A 228 29.49 -22.88 -3.97
N LYS A 229 28.93 -24.09 -3.82
CA LYS A 229 28.99 -25.12 -4.88
C LYS A 229 28.24 -24.69 -6.13
N THR A 230 27.04 -24.13 -5.97
CA THR A 230 26.20 -23.73 -7.11
C THR A 230 26.89 -22.67 -7.95
N PHE A 231 27.42 -21.61 -7.32
CA PHE A 231 28.06 -20.53 -8.04
C PHE A 231 29.49 -20.87 -8.50
N ALA A 232 30.19 -21.80 -7.85
CA ALA A 232 31.44 -22.36 -8.36
C ALA A 232 31.21 -23.13 -9.67
N ILE A 233 30.18 -23.97 -9.75
CA ILE A 233 29.81 -24.68 -10.98
C ILE A 233 29.36 -23.68 -12.06
N ALA A 234 28.55 -22.69 -11.69
CA ALA A 234 28.11 -21.64 -12.61
C ALA A 234 29.31 -20.88 -13.20
N GLN A 235 30.26 -20.46 -12.38
CA GLN A 235 31.45 -19.72 -12.82
C GLN A 235 32.35 -20.53 -13.76
N ASN A 236 32.43 -21.84 -13.57
CA ASN A 236 33.25 -22.69 -14.44
C ASN A 236 32.62 -22.94 -15.82
N ASN A 237 31.31 -22.71 -15.97
CA ASN A 237 30.55 -23.10 -17.16
C ASN A 237 29.82 -21.95 -17.86
N LEU A 238 29.62 -20.81 -17.19
CA LEU A 238 28.93 -19.63 -17.69
C LEU A 238 29.83 -18.39 -17.56
N SER A 239 29.65 -17.43 -18.45
CA SER A 239 30.29 -16.11 -18.31
C SER A 239 29.68 -15.29 -17.18
N ASP A 240 30.45 -14.34 -16.63
CA ASP A 240 29.97 -13.46 -15.55
C ASP A 240 28.72 -12.66 -15.97
N THR A 241 28.58 -12.33 -17.25
CA THR A 241 27.40 -11.65 -17.80
C THR A 241 26.17 -12.56 -17.82
N GLU A 242 26.32 -13.83 -18.20
CA GLU A 242 25.23 -14.82 -18.18
C GLU A 242 24.75 -15.09 -16.75
N ILE A 243 25.67 -15.29 -15.81
CA ILE A 243 25.35 -15.47 -14.38
C ILE A 243 24.56 -14.27 -13.88
N SER A 244 25.05 -13.06 -14.21
CA SER A 244 24.41 -11.82 -13.79
C SER A 244 23.00 -11.65 -14.36
N LEU A 245 22.79 -11.97 -15.64
CA LEU A 245 21.48 -11.93 -16.28
C LEU A 245 20.49 -12.91 -15.64
N LYS A 246 20.93 -14.14 -15.34
CA LYS A 246 20.10 -15.14 -14.67
C LYS A 246 19.76 -14.73 -13.24
N LEU A 247 20.75 -14.26 -12.49
CA LEU A 247 20.58 -13.77 -11.13
C LEU A 247 19.58 -12.62 -11.09
N ARG A 248 19.71 -11.64 -11.99
CA ARG A 248 18.78 -10.51 -12.13
C ARG A 248 17.35 -10.99 -12.39
N LYS A 249 17.18 -11.91 -13.36
CA LYS A 249 15.87 -12.49 -13.70
C LYS A 249 15.24 -13.16 -12.47
N TRP A 250 15.96 -14.03 -11.77
CA TRP A 250 15.40 -14.77 -10.64
C TRP A 250 15.19 -13.91 -9.38
N ILE A 251 16.02 -12.88 -9.17
CA ILE A 251 15.76 -11.87 -8.14
C ILE A 251 14.45 -11.15 -8.44
N GLN A 252 14.20 -10.77 -9.70
CA GLN A 252 12.94 -10.15 -10.10
C GLN A 252 11.73 -11.09 -9.95
N GLU A 253 11.86 -12.37 -10.34
CA GLU A 253 10.81 -13.39 -10.10
C GLU A 253 10.49 -13.53 -8.59
N GLN A 254 11.51 -13.53 -7.73
CA GLN A 254 11.33 -13.62 -6.28
C GLN A 254 10.69 -12.36 -5.67
N LYS A 255 10.95 -11.18 -6.21
CA LYS A 255 10.25 -9.95 -5.79
C LYS A 255 8.75 -10.05 -6.08
N ALA A 256 8.38 -10.58 -7.24
CA ALA A 256 6.99 -10.88 -7.56
C ALA A 256 6.40 -11.92 -6.60
N HIS A 257 7.22 -12.88 -6.16
CA HIS A 257 6.80 -13.92 -5.23
C HIS A 257 6.34 -13.36 -3.87
N TYR A 258 6.98 -12.31 -3.34
CA TYR A 258 6.50 -11.66 -2.12
C TYR A 258 5.10 -11.06 -2.31
N LEU A 259 4.89 -10.32 -3.40
CA LEU A 259 3.56 -9.79 -3.72
C LEU A 259 2.53 -10.90 -3.91
N VAL A 260 2.88 -11.95 -4.65
CA VAL A 260 2.04 -13.14 -4.85
C VAL A 260 1.66 -13.77 -3.51
N LYS A 261 2.65 -14.03 -2.65
CA LYS A 261 2.44 -14.65 -1.34
C LYS A 261 1.54 -13.80 -0.45
N THR A 262 1.71 -12.48 -0.46
CA THR A 262 0.88 -11.57 0.35
C THR A 262 -0.55 -11.49 -0.18
N VAL A 263 -0.73 -11.39 -1.50
CA VAL A 263 -2.05 -11.34 -2.13
C VAL A 263 -2.80 -12.67 -2.01
N ASP A 264 -2.10 -13.81 -2.08
CA ASP A 264 -2.68 -15.16 -1.94
C ASP A 264 -3.00 -15.53 -0.48
N ARG A 265 -2.40 -14.83 0.49
CA ARG A 265 -2.60 -15.12 1.91
C ARG A 265 -4.05 -14.83 2.30
N ILE A 266 -4.74 -15.86 2.76
CA ILE A 266 -6.09 -15.76 3.31
C ILE A 266 -6.09 -14.74 4.46
N GLY A 267 -6.97 -13.74 4.39
CA GLY A 267 -7.09 -12.71 5.42
C GLY A 267 -5.95 -11.68 5.44
N ALA A 268 -5.14 -11.57 4.38
CA ALA A 268 -4.24 -10.42 4.23
C ALA A 268 -5.05 -9.12 4.19
N SER A 269 -4.71 -8.18 5.07
CA SER A 269 -5.32 -6.86 5.08
C SER A 269 -4.93 -6.07 3.82
N LEU A 270 -5.75 -5.08 3.48
CA LEU A 270 -5.48 -4.17 2.37
C LEU A 270 -4.18 -3.41 2.58
N GLY A 271 -3.86 -3.04 3.83
CA GLY A 271 -2.59 -2.40 4.19
C GLY A 271 -1.37 -3.28 3.89
N GLU A 272 -1.43 -4.59 4.18
CA GLU A 272 -0.34 -5.53 3.85
C GLU A 272 -0.17 -5.68 2.34
N ILE A 273 -1.28 -5.72 1.59
CA ILE A 273 -1.25 -5.81 0.12
C ILE A 273 -0.70 -4.52 -0.48
N ILE A 274 -1.09 -3.35 0.05
CA ILE A 274 -0.56 -2.05 -0.35
C ILE A 274 0.95 -1.99 -0.13
N ASP A 275 1.43 -2.38 1.06
CA ASP A 275 2.87 -2.44 1.35
C ASP A 275 3.59 -3.38 0.37
N ALA A 276 3.00 -4.53 0.06
CA ALA A 276 3.58 -5.44 -0.95
C ALA A 276 3.60 -4.84 -2.37
N ILE A 277 2.58 -4.09 -2.77
CA ILE A 277 2.53 -3.38 -4.07
C ILE A 277 3.59 -2.27 -4.11
N LEU A 278 3.70 -1.45 -3.06
CA LEU A 278 4.68 -0.37 -2.98
C LEU A 278 6.11 -0.90 -2.97
N ARG A 279 6.37 -2.00 -2.25
CA ARG A 279 7.66 -2.71 -2.29
C ARG A 279 7.95 -3.24 -3.69
N TYR A 280 6.96 -3.84 -4.35
CA TYR A 280 7.11 -4.31 -5.72
C TYR A 280 7.51 -3.16 -6.65
N GLN A 281 6.84 -2.00 -6.60
CA GLN A 281 7.19 -0.83 -7.41
C GLN A 281 8.56 -0.24 -7.10
N ASN A 282 8.90 -0.05 -5.81
CA ASN A 282 10.20 0.53 -5.43
C ASN A 282 11.39 -0.37 -5.81
N MET A 283 11.16 -1.68 -5.98
CA MET A 283 12.19 -2.67 -6.30
C MET A 283 12.21 -3.09 -7.78
N ALA A 284 11.09 -2.91 -8.48
CA ALA A 284 10.93 -3.09 -9.92
C ALA A 284 11.16 -1.74 -10.59
N GLY A 285 12.39 -1.48 -11.05
CA GLY A 285 12.61 -0.36 -11.98
C GLY A 285 11.70 -0.48 -13.20
N SER A 286 11.58 0.60 -13.98
CA SER A 286 10.64 0.83 -15.10
C SER A 286 10.63 -0.18 -16.26
N SER A 287 11.27 -1.34 -16.13
CA SER A 287 11.30 -2.42 -17.12
C SER A 287 11.33 -3.82 -16.49
N SER A 288 10.51 -4.10 -15.46
CA SER A 288 10.40 -5.47 -14.95
C SER A 288 9.52 -6.33 -15.86
N VAL A 289 10.13 -7.31 -16.54
CA VAL A 289 9.38 -8.30 -17.33
C VAL A 289 9.06 -9.47 -16.40
N LEU A 290 7.86 -9.47 -15.82
CA LEU A 290 7.33 -10.65 -15.14
C LEU A 290 7.04 -11.76 -16.17
N ASP A 291 7.04 -13.02 -15.72
CA ASP A 291 6.44 -14.08 -16.54
C ASP A 291 4.94 -13.80 -16.75
N TYR A 292 4.46 -14.04 -17.97
CA TYR A 292 3.07 -13.77 -18.34
C TYR A 292 2.07 -14.45 -17.40
N SER A 293 2.38 -15.64 -16.89
CA SER A 293 1.49 -16.39 -16.00
C SER A 293 1.36 -15.71 -14.64
N THR A 294 2.49 -15.26 -14.08
CA THR A 294 2.54 -14.55 -12.79
C THR A 294 1.88 -13.18 -12.90
N GLU A 295 2.19 -12.43 -13.95
CA GLU A 295 1.56 -11.12 -14.20
C GLU A 295 0.05 -11.25 -14.33
N ARG A 296 -0.42 -12.21 -15.14
CA ARG A 296 -1.85 -12.47 -15.31
C ARG A 296 -2.52 -12.87 -14.01
N TRP A 297 -1.89 -13.73 -13.21
CA TRP A 297 -2.43 -14.13 -11.91
C TRP A 297 -2.55 -12.93 -10.97
N LEU A 298 -1.48 -12.12 -10.86
CA LEU A 298 -1.43 -10.93 -10.01
C LEU A 298 -2.50 -9.92 -10.42
N LEU A 299 -2.62 -9.64 -11.72
CA LEU A 299 -3.62 -8.73 -12.26
C LEU A 299 -5.04 -9.16 -11.88
N VAL A 300 -5.36 -10.45 -12.02
CA VAL A 300 -6.67 -10.99 -11.63
C VAL A 300 -6.88 -10.90 -10.11
N ALA A 301 -5.87 -11.26 -9.33
CA ALA A 301 -5.97 -11.25 -7.87
C ALA A 301 -6.13 -9.83 -7.30
N LEU A 302 -5.37 -8.85 -7.82
CA LEU A 302 -5.50 -7.44 -7.47
C LEU A 302 -6.84 -6.86 -7.93
N THR A 303 -7.31 -7.21 -9.13
CA THR A 303 -8.64 -6.81 -9.62
C THR A 303 -9.73 -7.27 -8.65
N ARG A 304 -9.67 -8.52 -8.20
CA ARG A 304 -10.61 -9.05 -7.20
C ARG A 304 -10.52 -8.31 -5.87
N ARG A 305 -9.30 -8.00 -5.43
CA ARG A 305 -9.04 -7.36 -4.14
C ARG A 305 -9.54 -5.92 -4.07
N PHE A 306 -9.30 -5.12 -5.11
CA PHE A 306 -9.60 -3.68 -5.08
C PHE A 306 -10.90 -3.31 -5.78
N LEU A 307 -11.29 -4.05 -6.83
CA LEU A 307 -12.32 -3.63 -7.78
C LEU A 307 -13.58 -4.51 -7.73
N SER A 308 -13.51 -5.72 -8.29
CA SER A 308 -14.68 -6.59 -8.48
C SER A 308 -14.30 -8.06 -8.64
N ASP A 309 -15.18 -8.95 -8.16
CA ASP A 309 -15.06 -10.40 -8.36
C ASP A 309 -15.81 -10.91 -9.61
N ASN A 310 -16.52 -10.03 -10.31
CA ASN A 310 -17.28 -10.38 -11.49
C ASN A 310 -16.32 -10.85 -12.60
N LEU A 311 -16.56 -12.06 -13.15
CA LEU A 311 -15.71 -12.66 -14.18
C LEU A 311 -15.70 -11.84 -15.48
N ASP A 312 -16.83 -11.28 -15.89
CA ASP A 312 -16.93 -10.44 -17.08
C ASP A 312 -16.11 -9.15 -16.88
N PHE A 313 -16.21 -8.56 -15.69
CA PHE A 313 -15.40 -7.39 -15.33
C PHE A 313 -13.90 -7.74 -15.36
N ILE A 314 -13.49 -8.85 -14.76
CA ILE A 314 -12.10 -9.30 -14.72
C ILE A 314 -11.56 -9.55 -16.13
N GLU A 315 -12.38 -10.10 -17.04
CA GLU A 315 -11.98 -10.31 -18.43
C GLU A 315 -11.67 -9.00 -19.13
N VAL A 316 -12.52 -7.98 -18.96
CA VAL A 316 -12.29 -6.64 -19.52
C VAL A 316 -11.09 -5.98 -18.84
N ALA A 317 -11.02 -5.99 -17.52
CA ALA A 317 -9.93 -5.43 -16.72
C ALA A 317 -8.57 -5.94 -17.20
N ARG A 318 -8.44 -7.24 -17.48
CA ARG A 318 -7.20 -7.83 -18.00
C ARG A 318 -6.70 -7.25 -19.31
N ARG A 319 -7.57 -6.64 -20.12
CA ARG A 319 -7.19 -6.07 -21.42
C ARG A 319 -6.66 -4.64 -21.29
N TYR A 320 -7.03 -3.91 -20.23
CA TYR A 320 -6.75 -2.48 -20.08
C TYR A 320 -5.98 -2.11 -18.80
N LEU A 321 -5.96 -2.99 -17.79
CA LEU A 321 -5.25 -2.77 -16.54
C LEU A 321 -3.89 -3.46 -16.53
N THR A 322 -2.98 -2.90 -15.73
CA THR A 322 -1.65 -3.41 -15.42
C THR A 322 -1.47 -3.33 -13.90
N ILE A 323 -0.39 -3.89 -13.36
CA ILE A 323 -0.14 -3.84 -11.90
C ILE A 323 0.04 -2.39 -11.42
N ASP A 324 0.71 -1.53 -12.21
CA ASP A 324 0.97 -0.13 -11.86
C ASP A 324 -0.30 0.71 -11.69
N HIS A 325 -1.39 0.33 -12.38
CA HIS A 325 -2.67 1.01 -12.25
C HIS A 325 -3.23 0.90 -10.81
N PHE A 326 -2.99 -0.18 -10.09
CA PHE A 326 -3.47 -0.33 -8.72
C PHE A 326 -2.80 0.67 -7.77
N CYS A 327 -1.56 1.05 -8.05
CA CYS A 327 -0.80 2.01 -7.23
C CYS A 327 -1.47 3.40 -7.26
N GLN A 328 -2.00 3.80 -8.41
CA GLN A 328 -2.79 5.04 -8.54
C GLN A 328 -4.07 5.02 -7.69
N ILE A 329 -4.66 3.85 -7.47
CA ILE A 329 -5.81 3.68 -6.57
C ILE A 329 -5.35 3.84 -5.12
N VAL A 330 -4.23 3.19 -4.77
CA VAL A 330 -3.64 3.20 -3.43
C VAL A 330 -3.37 4.62 -2.93
N ASP A 331 -2.85 5.49 -3.78
CA ASP A 331 -2.51 6.87 -3.42
C ASP A 331 -3.71 7.69 -2.91
N ASN A 332 -4.93 7.35 -3.32
CA ASN A 332 -6.16 8.08 -2.99
C ASN A 332 -7.17 7.22 -2.22
N LEU A 333 -6.69 6.17 -1.53
CA LEU A 333 -7.53 5.21 -0.82
C LEU A 333 -7.61 5.52 0.68
N ILE A 334 -8.82 5.50 1.22
CA ILE A 334 -9.14 5.62 2.64
C ILE A 334 -9.75 4.30 3.09
N TYR A 335 -9.11 3.66 4.07
CA TYR A 335 -9.49 2.33 4.53
C TYR A 335 -9.14 2.14 6.01
N PRO A 336 -9.89 1.31 6.75
CA PRO A 336 -9.56 0.96 8.13
C PRO A 336 -8.34 0.03 8.17
N THR A 337 -7.64 0.00 9.29
CA THR A 337 -6.39 -0.77 9.45
C THR A 337 -6.52 -2.27 9.06
N THR A 338 -7.67 -2.88 9.35
CA THR A 338 -7.97 -4.30 9.07
C THR A 338 -8.75 -4.50 7.77
N SER A 339 -8.77 -3.49 6.89
CA SER A 339 -9.63 -3.51 5.72
C SER A 339 -9.40 -4.71 4.81
N MET A 340 -10.48 -5.25 4.28
CA MET A 340 -10.54 -6.22 3.21
C MET A 340 -11.53 -5.81 2.10
N GLY A 341 -12.10 -4.62 2.20
CA GLY A 341 -13.11 -4.08 1.29
C GLY A 341 -12.55 -3.58 -0.04
N LYS A 342 -13.47 -3.17 -0.92
CA LYS A 342 -13.21 -2.71 -2.29
C LYS A 342 -13.59 -1.24 -2.44
N ILE A 343 -13.32 -0.62 -3.59
CA ILE A 343 -13.74 0.77 -3.86
C ILE A 343 -15.24 0.91 -4.26
N GLY A 344 -15.93 -0.21 -4.46
CA GLY A 344 -17.35 -0.27 -4.83
C GLY A 344 -17.64 -0.07 -6.32
N GLY A 345 -18.87 -0.38 -6.76
CA GLY A 345 -19.20 -0.55 -8.17
C GLY A 345 -19.13 0.72 -9.02
N LYS A 346 -19.63 1.87 -8.53
CA LYS A 346 -19.50 3.14 -9.27
C LYS A 346 -18.05 3.57 -9.47
N SER A 347 -17.24 3.47 -8.41
CA SER A 347 -15.81 3.77 -8.47
C SER A 347 -15.11 2.82 -9.44
N THR A 348 -15.37 1.52 -9.33
CA THR A 348 -14.81 0.48 -10.20
C THR A 348 -15.17 0.72 -11.67
N GLY A 349 -16.43 0.99 -11.97
CA GLY A 349 -16.90 1.26 -13.33
C GLY A 349 -16.30 2.53 -13.93
N LEU A 350 -16.23 3.63 -13.16
CA LEU A 350 -15.63 4.88 -13.60
C LEU A 350 -14.13 4.73 -13.85
N TYR A 351 -13.43 4.06 -12.93
CA TYR A 351 -11.99 3.80 -13.04
C TYR A 351 -11.69 2.96 -14.29
N MET A 352 -12.46 1.88 -14.50
CA MET A 352 -12.32 1.02 -15.66
C MET A 352 -12.58 1.75 -16.97
N ALA A 353 -13.65 2.54 -17.03
CA ALA A 353 -13.99 3.35 -18.21
C ALA A 353 -12.86 4.34 -18.55
N HIS A 354 -12.26 4.99 -17.54
CA HIS A 354 -11.13 5.87 -17.75
C HIS A 354 -9.91 5.14 -18.33
N LYS A 355 -9.57 3.95 -17.82
CA LYS A 355 -8.44 3.15 -18.33
C LYS A 355 -8.65 2.62 -19.74
N ILE A 356 -9.89 2.31 -20.11
CA ILE A 356 -10.24 2.01 -21.50
C ILE A 356 -9.95 3.25 -22.37
N LEU A 357 -10.49 4.41 -22.01
CA LEU A 357 -10.31 5.64 -22.79
C LEU A 357 -8.84 6.05 -22.91
N GLU A 358 -8.07 5.92 -21.83
CA GLU A 358 -6.63 6.22 -21.82
C GLU A 358 -5.88 5.34 -22.82
N LYS A 359 -6.14 4.03 -22.84
CA LYS A 359 -5.51 3.11 -23.78
C LYS A 359 -5.94 3.37 -25.23
N GLU A 360 -7.24 3.55 -25.47
CA GLU A 360 -7.79 3.79 -26.81
C GLU A 360 -7.36 5.16 -27.38
N SER A 361 -6.99 6.12 -26.50
CA SER A 361 -6.51 7.44 -26.92
C SER A 361 -5.16 7.42 -27.66
N ILE A 362 -4.44 6.28 -27.60
CA ILE A 362 -3.23 6.04 -28.40
C ILE A 362 -3.58 5.97 -29.89
N GLU A 363 -4.67 5.29 -30.24
CA GLU A 363 -5.13 5.15 -31.62
C GLU A 363 -6.11 6.27 -32.03
N GLN A 364 -6.85 6.83 -31.06
CA GLN A 364 -7.86 7.86 -31.29
C GLN A 364 -7.53 9.17 -30.54
N PRO A 365 -6.84 10.12 -31.20
CA PRO A 365 -6.40 11.36 -30.55
C PRO A 365 -7.53 12.20 -29.94
N ILE A 366 -8.77 12.08 -30.44
CA ILE A 366 -9.93 12.81 -29.89
C ILE A 366 -10.19 12.46 -28.42
N LEU A 367 -9.86 11.22 -28.01
CA LEU A 367 -10.07 10.73 -26.64
C LEU A 367 -9.05 11.29 -25.64
N GLN A 368 -7.91 11.82 -26.10
CA GLN A 368 -6.86 12.38 -25.22
C GLN A 368 -7.34 13.61 -24.43
N SER A 369 -8.41 14.26 -24.90
CA SER A 369 -8.99 15.43 -24.24
C SER A 369 -9.92 15.08 -23.07
N ILE A 370 -10.31 13.81 -22.93
CA ILE A 370 -11.24 13.37 -21.88
C ILE A 370 -10.49 13.31 -20.54
N LYS A 371 -11.06 13.98 -19.54
CA LYS A 371 -10.50 14.04 -18.19
C LYS A 371 -11.46 13.46 -17.18
N ILE A 372 -10.91 12.81 -16.17
CA ILE A 372 -11.65 12.49 -14.96
C ILE A 372 -11.33 13.50 -13.86
N PRO A 373 -12.31 13.92 -13.04
CA PRO A 373 -12.03 14.79 -11.90
C PRO A 373 -11.21 14.04 -10.85
N LYS A 374 -10.47 14.81 -10.03
CA LYS A 374 -9.72 14.26 -8.91
C LYS A 374 -10.64 13.48 -7.97
N THR A 375 -10.25 12.27 -7.58
CA THR A 375 -11.13 11.32 -6.91
C THR A 375 -10.40 10.56 -5.80
N TRP A 376 -11.02 10.51 -4.63
CA TRP A 376 -10.64 9.69 -3.47
C TRP A 376 -11.70 8.63 -3.21
N TYR A 377 -11.27 7.49 -2.67
CA TYR A 377 -12.12 6.32 -2.44
C TYR A 377 -12.10 5.92 -0.97
N ILE A 378 -13.26 5.64 -0.40
CA ILE A 378 -13.42 4.98 0.90
C ILE A 378 -13.83 3.53 0.64
N THR A 379 -13.15 2.58 1.25
CA THR A 379 -13.43 1.15 1.06
C THR A 379 -14.80 0.74 1.62
N THR A 380 -15.39 -0.29 1.01
CA THR A 380 -16.76 -0.74 1.29
C THR A 380 -16.99 -1.19 2.74
N ASP A 381 -15.97 -1.79 3.33
CA ASP A 381 -15.99 -2.32 4.70
C ASP A 381 -15.80 -1.25 5.78
N THR A 382 -15.42 -0.02 5.41
CA THR A 382 -15.39 1.12 6.33
C THR A 382 -16.76 1.36 6.97
N HIS A 383 -17.83 1.11 6.22
CA HIS A 383 -19.20 1.13 6.75
C HIS A 383 -19.38 0.11 7.89
N THR A 384 -18.91 -1.11 7.69
CA THR A 384 -19.00 -2.18 8.70
C THR A 384 -18.22 -1.82 9.95
N GLU A 385 -17.00 -1.30 9.78
CA GLU A 385 -16.17 -0.82 10.90
C GLU A 385 -16.85 0.34 11.63
N PHE A 386 -17.48 1.27 10.91
CA PHE A 386 -18.26 2.35 11.53
C PHE A 386 -19.39 1.82 12.41
N LEU A 387 -20.13 0.79 11.97
CA LEU A 387 -21.18 0.19 12.80
C LEU A 387 -20.59 -0.40 14.09
N HIS A 388 -19.49 -1.13 13.98
CA HIS A 388 -18.82 -1.73 15.13
C HIS A 388 -18.29 -0.68 16.11
N TYR A 389 -17.64 0.36 15.60
CA TYR A 389 -17.11 1.46 16.41
C TYR A 389 -18.19 2.19 17.23
N ASN A 390 -19.43 2.19 16.76
CA ASN A 390 -20.55 2.88 17.39
C ASN A 390 -21.56 1.96 18.10
N ASN A 391 -21.32 0.66 18.16
CA ASN A 391 -22.27 -0.35 18.66
C ASN A 391 -23.64 -0.29 17.94
N LEU A 392 -23.63 -0.23 16.60
CA LEU A 392 -24.80 -0.12 15.73
C LEU A 392 -25.05 -1.38 14.88
N GLU A 393 -24.52 -2.54 15.29
CA GLU A 393 -24.60 -3.79 14.55
C GLU A 393 -26.04 -4.27 14.29
N ASP A 394 -26.97 -3.96 15.21
CA ASP A 394 -28.40 -4.30 15.10
C ASP A 394 -29.05 -3.72 13.84
N LEU A 395 -28.47 -2.67 13.24
CA LEU A 395 -28.94 -2.13 11.96
C LEU A 395 -28.83 -3.14 10.82
N LYS A 396 -27.95 -4.15 10.91
CA LYS A 396 -27.82 -5.21 9.90
C LYS A 396 -29.09 -6.05 9.78
N GLU A 397 -29.85 -6.21 10.87
CA GLU A 397 -31.11 -6.95 10.90
C GLU A 397 -32.28 -6.14 10.34
N HIS A 398 -32.14 -4.81 10.28
CA HIS A 398 -33.20 -3.89 9.87
C HIS A 398 -33.81 -4.22 8.50
N LYS A 399 -32.99 -4.70 7.56
CA LYS A 399 -33.41 -5.08 6.21
C LYS A 399 -34.41 -6.24 6.17
N TYR A 400 -34.53 -7.03 7.24
CA TYR A 400 -35.42 -8.19 7.33
C TYR A 400 -36.79 -7.88 7.95
N LYS A 401 -37.00 -6.65 8.40
CA LYS A 401 -38.26 -6.20 8.99
C LYS A 401 -39.31 -5.92 7.92
N ASP A 402 -40.58 -5.93 8.32
CA ASP A 402 -41.68 -5.50 7.45
C ASP A 402 -41.45 -4.06 6.94
N LEU A 403 -41.79 -3.80 5.68
CA LEU A 403 -41.55 -2.50 5.04
C LEU A 403 -42.25 -1.33 5.76
N SER A 404 -43.36 -1.58 6.44
CA SER A 404 -44.04 -0.59 7.30
C SER A 404 -43.18 -0.22 8.51
N GLU A 405 -42.63 -1.21 9.21
CA GLU A 405 -41.73 -1.02 10.34
C GLU A 405 -40.42 -0.33 9.90
N VAL A 406 -39.87 -0.72 8.74
CA VAL A 406 -38.72 -0.05 8.12
C VAL A 406 -38.98 1.45 7.95
N ARG A 407 -40.13 1.81 7.36
CA ARG A 407 -40.52 3.23 7.19
C ARG A 407 -40.65 3.98 8.50
N MET A 408 -41.24 3.36 9.52
CA MET A 408 -41.44 4.00 10.82
C MET A 408 -40.13 4.23 11.58
N ASN A 409 -39.20 3.29 11.51
CA ASN A 409 -37.93 3.34 12.24
C ASN A 409 -36.86 4.19 11.54
N TYR A 410 -36.97 4.39 10.22
CA TYR A 410 -35.94 5.05 9.41
C TYR A 410 -35.52 6.46 9.92
N PRO A 411 -36.42 7.36 10.35
CA PRO A 411 -36.01 8.65 10.93
C PRO A 411 -35.12 8.50 12.19
N GLY A 412 -35.38 7.48 13.01
CA GLY A 412 -34.56 7.13 14.17
C GLY A 412 -33.17 6.62 13.75
N ILE A 413 -33.10 5.80 12.70
CA ILE A 413 -31.83 5.30 12.15
C ILE A 413 -30.98 6.44 11.61
N ILE A 414 -31.56 7.39 10.88
CA ILE A 414 -30.83 8.59 10.44
C ILE A 414 -30.22 9.29 11.65
N ARG A 415 -31.02 9.54 12.70
CA ARG A 415 -30.51 10.19 13.92
C ARG A 415 -29.38 9.37 14.58
N MET A 416 -29.50 8.05 14.64
CA MET A 416 -28.46 7.19 15.23
C MET A 416 -27.16 7.26 14.41
N VAL A 417 -27.24 7.06 13.09
CA VAL A 417 -26.08 7.09 12.20
C VAL A 417 -25.42 8.46 12.18
N LYS A 418 -26.19 9.55 12.09
CA LYS A 418 -25.64 10.92 12.07
C LYS A 418 -25.01 11.38 13.39
N ASN A 419 -25.37 10.75 14.51
CA ASN A 419 -24.71 10.99 15.81
C ASN A 419 -23.54 10.04 16.06
N GLY A 420 -23.32 9.06 15.17
CA GLY A 420 -22.16 8.19 15.22
C GLY A 420 -20.88 8.94 14.87
N LYS A 421 -19.74 8.41 15.32
CA LYS A 421 -18.41 8.93 15.04
C LYS A 421 -17.69 8.01 14.07
N LEU A 422 -16.95 8.58 13.12
CA LEU A 422 -16.04 7.80 12.29
C LEU A 422 -14.80 7.41 13.11
N PRO A 423 -14.19 6.24 12.83
CA PRO A 423 -12.93 5.84 13.45
C PRO A 423 -11.82 6.90 13.26
N PRO A 424 -10.92 7.10 14.25
CA PRO A 424 -9.93 8.18 14.21
C PRO A 424 -8.95 8.12 13.03
N ASP A 425 -8.58 6.92 12.60
CA ASP A 425 -7.74 6.67 11.42
C ASP A 425 -8.44 7.15 10.13
N ILE A 426 -9.73 6.86 9.98
CA ILE A 426 -10.55 7.37 8.87
C ILE A 426 -10.64 8.89 8.91
N VAL A 427 -10.88 9.49 10.08
CA VAL A 427 -10.95 10.96 10.22
C VAL A 427 -9.63 11.63 9.83
N LYS A 428 -8.49 11.05 10.22
CA LYS A 428 -7.15 11.54 9.83
C LYS A 428 -6.97 11.51 8.31
N SER A 429 -7.34 10.40 7.67
CA SER A 429 -7.26 10.26 6.20
C SER A 429 -8.20 11.21 5.46
N LEU A 430 -9.41 11.46 5.99
CA LEU A 430 -10.33 12.47 5.46
C LEU A 430 -9.77 13.89 5.55
N ALA A 431 -9.04 14.21 6.63
CA ALA A 431 -8.37 15.49 6.76
C ALA A 431 -7.25 15.67 5.71
N MET A 432 -6.50 14.60 5.38
CA MET A 432 -5.50 14.61 4.31
C MET A 432 -6.15 14.76 2.92
N CYS A 433 -7.24 14.02 2.69
CA CYS A 433 -8.07 14.13 1.49
C CYS A 433 -8.56 15.58 1.27
N LEU A 434 -9.00 16.28 2.32
CA LEU A 434 -9.38 17.69 2.22
C LEU A 434 -8.21 18.64 1.94
N ASP A 435 -7.01 18.36 2.46
CA ASP A 435 -5.83 19.14 2.12
C ASP A 435 -5.51 19.01 0.63
N ASP A 436 -5.65 17.79 0.11
CA ASP A 436 -5.41 17.46 -1.29
C ASP A 436 -6.44 18.07 -2.27
N PHE A 437 -7.71 18.20 -1.85
CA PHE A 437 -8.75 18.93 -2.60
C PHE A 437 -8.66 20.45 -2.48
N GLY A 438 -7.91 20.98 -1.51
CA GLY A 438 -7.82 22.41 -1.27
C GLY A 438 -9.20 23.02 -1.00
N ASN A 439 -9.57 24.06 -1.74
CA ASN A 439 -10.85 24.78 -1.61
C ASN A 439 -11.87 24.43 -2.71
N SER A 440 -11.58 23.45 -3.56
CA SER A 440 -12.50 23.06 -4.63
C SER A 440 -13.76 22.43 -4.03
N PRO A 441 -14.98 22.75 -4.52
CA PRO A 441 -16.19 22.04 -4.13
C PRO A 441 -16.06 20.54 -4.43
N ILE A 442 -16.65 19.71 -3.57
CA ILE A 442 -16.56 18.25 -3.67
C ILE A 442 -17.96 17.61 -3.68
N ILE A 443 -18.05 16.41 -4.23
CA ILE A 443 -19.25 15.58 -4.17
C ILE A 443 -18.91 14.24 -3.52
N VAL A 444 -19.73 13.84 -2.55
CA VAL A 444 -19.65 12.55 -1.85
C VAL A 444 -20.68 11.63 -2.47
N ARG A 445 -20.25 10.54 -3.09
CA ARG A 445 -21.11 9.63 -3.87
C ARG A 445 -21.04 8.23 -3.31
N SER A 446 -22.20 7.60 -3.15
CA SER A 446 -22.29 6.18 -2.82
C SER A 446 -21.66 5.33 -3.93
N SER A 447 -20.90 4.30 -3.55
CA SER A 447 -20.30 3.31 -4.44
C SER A 447 -20.53 1.92 -3.87
N SER A 448 -21.71 1.39 -4.13
CA SER A 448 -22.21 0.13 -3.56
C SER A 448 -21.62 -1.08 -4.30
N LEU A 449 -21.47 -2.24 -3.64
CA LEU A 449 -20.98 -3.46 -4.32
C LEU A 449 -21.96 -3.95 -5.40
N LEU A 450 -23.26 -3.76 -5.18
CA LEU A 450 -24.30 -4.16 -6.12
C LEU A 450 -24.38 -3.29 -7.39
N GLU A 451 -23.75 -2.10 -7.40
CA GLU A 451 -23.75 -1.21 -8.56
C GLU A 451 -22.97 -1.77 -9.77
N ASP A 452 -22.14 -2.80 -9.58
CA ASP A 452 -21.36 -3.48 -10.63
C ASP A 452 -22.00 -4.79 -11.13
N GLN A 453 -23.19 -5.17 -10.62
CA GLN A 453 -23.85 -6.40 -11.05
C GLN A 453 -24.67 -6.20 -12.33
N MET A 454 -24.38 -7.02 -13.35
CA MET A 454 -25.21 -7.11 -14.54
C MET A 454 -26.66 -7.46 -14.17
N GLY A 455 -27.61 -6.65 -14.63
CA GLY A 455 -29.04 -6.82 -14.38
C GLY A 455 -29.61 -6.05 -13.18
N ALA A 456 -28.76 -5.44 -12.35
CA ALA A 456 -29.19 -4.62 -11.21
C ALA A 456 -28.75 -3.16 -11.38
N ALA A 457 -29.60 -2.34 -12.02
CA ALA A 457 -29.36 -0.91 -12.12
C ALA A 457 -29.70 -0.22 -10.79
N PHE A 458 -28.70 -0.03 -9.92
CA PHE A 458 -28.80 0.73 -8.66
C PHE A 458 -28.72 2.25 -8.84
N SER A 459 -28.75 2.72 -10.10
CA SER A 459 -28.70 4.14 -10.44
C SER A 459 -29.78 4.94 -9.70
N GLY A 460 -29.35 5.90 -8.89
CA GLY A 460 -30.23 6.85 -8.19
C GLY A 460 -30.93 6.30 -6.94
N LYS A 461 -30.53 5.14 -6.40
CA LYS A 461 -31.12 4.57 -5.17
C LYS A 461 -30.45 5.04 -3.89
N TYR A 462 -29.17 5.40 -3.98
CA TYR A 462 -28.36 5.87 -2.87
C TYR A 462 -27.98 7.34 -3.07
N LYS A 463 -27.62 8.02 -1.98
CA LYS A 463 -27.39 9.47 -2.01
C LYS A 463 -26.07 9.86 -2.67
N SER A 464 -26.07 11.04 -3.28
CA SER A 464 -24.88 11.77 -3.71
C SER A 464 -25.04 13.22 -3.27
N LEU A 465 -24.07 13.73 -2.51
CA LEU A 465 -24.20 14.98 -1.77
C LEU A 465 -23.10 15.95 -2.17
N PHE A 466 -23.49 17.15 -2.61
CA PHE A 466 -22.56 18.23 -2.94
C PHE A 466 -22.18 19.00 -1.68
N LEU A 467 -20.90 19.31 -1.56
CA LEU A 467 -20.33 20.14 -0.52
C LEU A 467 -19.59 21.30 -1.18
N ALA A 468 -19.93 22.53 -0.78
CA ALA A 468 -19.25 23.72 -1.27
C ALA A 468 -17.76 23.77 -0.88
N ASN A 469 -17.35 23.00 0.14
CA ASN A 469 -16.00 22.92 0.67
C ASN A 469 -15.41 24.29 1.09
N GLN A 470 -16.23 25.09 1.79
CA GLN A 470 -15.89 26.44 2.28
C GLN A 470 -15.88 26.50 3.80
N GLY A 471 -15.16 27.49 4.35
CA GLY A 471 -15.00 27.68 5.80
C GLY A 471 -13.64 27.19 6.30
N THR A 472 -13.51 27.04 7.62
CA THR A 472 -12.28 26.52 8.24
C THR A 472 -12.09 25.03 7.91
N LYS A 473 -10.86 24.53 7.99
CA LYS A 473 -10.57 23.10 7.78
C LYS A 473 -11.46 22.19 8.65
N GLN A 474 -11.69 22.59 9.90
CA GLN A 474 -12.56 21.85 10.81
C GLN A 474 -14.02 21.82 10.33
N GLN A 475 -14.60 22.96 9.94
CA GLN A 475 -15.98 23.02 9.43
C GLN A 475 -16.16 22.17 8.17
N ARG A 476 -15.17 22.20 7.27
CA ARG A 476 -15.17 21.39 6.05
C ARG A 476 -15.08 19.90 6.35
N LEU A 477 -14.24 19.53 7.32
CA LEU A 477 -14.11 18.15 7.78
C LEU A 477 -15.40 17.66 8.45
N GLU A 478 -16.04 18.48 9.29
CA GLU A 478 -17.35 18.15 9.89
C GLU A 478 -18.43 17.96 8.81
N ALA A 479 -18.49 18.84 7.80
CA ALA A 479 -19.43 18.72 6.70
C ALA A 479 -19.17 17.48 5.81
N LEU A 480 -17.91 17.13 5.58
CA LEU A 480 -17.53 15.91 4.85
C LEU A 480 -17.95 14.65 5.60
N GLN A 481 -17.68 14.60 6.91
CA GLN A 481 -18.11 13.49 7.76
C GLN A 481 -19.64 13.37 7.79
N ASP A 482 -20.36 14.47 7.93
CA ASP A 482 -21.83 14.49 7.91
C ASP A 482 -22.39 13.91 6.60
N ALA A 483 -21.81 14.29 5.46
CA ALA A 483 -22.20 13.76 4.16
C ALA A 483 -21.92 12.25 4.02
N ILE A 484 -20.80 11.76 4.55
CA ILE A 484 -20.48 10.32 4.58
C ILE A 484 -21.52 9.55 5.41
N LEU A 485 -21.85 10.05 6.60
CA LEU A 485 -22.85 9.44 7.48
C LEU A 485 -24.25 9.45 6.84
N GLU A 486 -24.59 10.51 6.11
CA GLU A 486 -25.83 10.60 5.35
C GLU A 486 -25.90 9.58 4.20
N VAL A 487 -24.76 9.29 3.55
CA VAL A 487 -24.65 8.21 2.55
C VAL A 487 -24.83 6.84 3.22
N TYR A 488 -24.19 6.59 4.36
CA TYR A 488 -24.38 5.34 5.12
C TYR A 488 -25.82 5.15 5.60
N ALA A 489 -26.47 6.21 6.11
CA ALA A 489 -27.87 6.15 6.49
C ALA A 489 -28.78 5.75 5.32
N SER A 490 -28.45 6.16 4.08
CA SER A 490 -29.24 5.84 2.89
C SER A 490 -29.30 4.33 2.56
N LEU A 491 -28.37 3.52 3.06
CA LEU A 491 -28.44 2.05 2.94
C LEU A 491 -29.73 1.48 3.54
N TYR A 492 -30.17 2.07 4.65
CA TYR A 492 -31.31 1.63 5.46
C TYR A 492 -32.63 2.27 5.03
N SER A 493 -32.65 2.97 3.91
CA SER A 493 -33.86 3.62 3.43
C SER A 493 -34.94 2.59 3.04
N PRO A 494 -36.22 2.93 3.21
CA PRO A 494 -37.31 2.05 2.77
C PRO A 494 -37.24 1.70 1.29
N ASP A 495 -36.75 2.63 0.47
CA ASP A 495 -36.71 2.47 -0.99
C ASP A 495 -35.52 1.61 -1.42
N SER A 496 -34.37 1.71 -0.75
CA SER A 496 -33.23 0.81 -0.99
C SER A 496 -33.54 -0.63 -0.56
N ILE A 497 -34.16 -0.81 0.62
CA ILE A 497 -34.55 -2.14 1.12
C ILE A 497 -35.63 -2.75 0.22
N LYS A 498 -36.67 -1.98 -0.14
CA LYS A 498 -37.73 -2.45 -1.05
C LYS A 498 -37.17 -2.88 -2.40
N TYR A 499 -36.30 -2.07 -3.00
CA TYR A 499 -35.68 -2.39 -4.29
C TYR A 499 -34.89 -3.70 -4.24
N ARG A 500 -34.11 -3.91 -3.18
CA ARG A 500 -33.34 -5.15 -3.00
C ARG A 500 -34.26 -6.35 -2.79
N SER A 501 -35.33 -6.19 -2.00
CA SER A 501 -36.32 -7.24 -1.77
C SER A 501 -37.01 -7.67 -3.08
N GLU A 502 -37.49 -6.71 -3.89
CA GLU A 502 -38.13 -6.96 -5.19
C GLU A 502 -37.22 -7.67 -6.21
N ARG A 503 -35.91 -7.64 -5.99
CA ARG A 503 -34.89 -8.26 -6.86
C ARG A 503 -34.23 -9.50 -6.26
N GLY A 504 -34.66 -9.95 -5.07
CA GLY A 504 -34.05 -11.09 -4.38
C GLY A 504 -32.61 -10.83 -3.88
N LEU A 505 -32.24 -9.56 -3.68
CA LEU A 505 -30.90 -9.11 -3.26
C LEU A 505 -30.82 -8.75 -1.77
N LEU A 506 -31.80 -9.16 -0.98
CA LEU A 506 -31.88 -8.81 0.45
C LEU A 506 -30.79 -9.53 1.26
N ASP A 507 -30.53 -10.79 0.92
CA ASP A 507 -29.50 -11.63 1.56
C ASP A 507 -28.09 -11.39 1.02
N PHE A 508 -27.96 -10.62 -0.06
CA PHE A 508 -26.66 -10.18 -0.54
C PHE A 508 -25.96 -9.37 0.57
N HIS A 509 -24.70 -9.69 0.82
CA HIS A 509 -23.84 -8.94 1.74
C HIS A 509 -23.47 -7.61 1.10
N GLU A 510 -24.33 -6.63 1.30
CA GLU A 510 -24.18 -5.30 0.74
C GLU A 510 -23.30 -4.44 1.63
N GLU A 511 -22.27 -3.86 1.01
CA GLU A 511 -21.36 -2.92 1.63
C GLU A 511 -21.28 -1.64 0.78
N MET A 512 -20.91 -0.53 1.42
CA MET A 512 -20.94 0.79 0.81
C MET A 512 -19.56 1.41 0.80
N GLY A 513 -18.94 1.41 -0.38
CA GLY A 513 -17.82 2.28 -0.65
C GLY A 513 -18.31 3.71 -0.87
N ILE A 514 -17.41 4.68 -0.77
CA ILE A 514 -17.73 6.09 -1.05
C ILE A 514 -16.69 6.64 -2.01
N MET A 515 -17.15 7.37 -3.02
CA MET A 515 -16.32 8.12 -3.94
C MET A 515 -16.44 9.61 -3.61
N ILE A 516 -15.34 10.23 -3.20
CA ILE A 516 -15.25 11.68 -2.98
C ILE A 516 -14.57 12.28 -4.20
N GLN A 517 -15.23 13.19 -4.90
CA GLN A 517 -14.75 13.69 -6.17
C GLN A 517 -14.83 15.21 -6.24
N GLU A 518 -13.88 15.83 -6.92
CA GLU A 518 -13.94 17.26 -7.24
C GLU A 518 -15.15 17.57 -8.15
N VAL A 519 -15.89 18.61 -7.82
CA VAL A 519 -17.00 19.08 -8.67
C VAL A 519 -16.41 19.84 -9.86
N VAL A 520 -16.77 19.41 -11.07
CA VAL A 520 -16.40 20.12 -12.30
C VAL A 520 -17.28 21.35 -12.47
N GLY A 521 -16.67 22.52 -12.57
CA GLY A 521 -17.39 23.75 -12.84
C GLY A 521 -16.50 24.99 -12.79
N THR A 522 -17.12 26.12 -13.06
CA THR A 522 -16.51 27.45 -12.92
C THR A 522 -17.40 28.31 -12.04
N ARG A 523 -16.79 29.24 -11.31
CA ARG A 523 -17.56 30.18 -10.48
C ARG A 523 -18.25 31.22 -11.36
N ILE A 524 -19.57 31.33 -11.23
CA ILE A 524 -20.41 32.33 -11.89
C ILE A 524 -21.19 33.07 -10.80
N GLY A 525 -20.72 34.25 -10.42
CA GLY A 525 -21.28 35.01 -9.29
C GLY A 525 -21.20 34.21 -7.98
N PRO A 526 -22.34 33.97 -7.28
CA PRO A 526 -22.37 33.17 -6.06
C PRO A 526 -22.40 31.66 -6.32
N TYR A 527 -22.55 31.20 -7.57
CA TYR A 527 -22.72 29.79 -7.90
C TYR A 527 -21.45 29.16 -8.45
N PHE A 528 -21.32 27.84 -8.28
CA PHE A 528 -20.28 27.03 -8.89
C PHE A 528 -20.95 25.90 -9.69
N LEU A 529 -20.82 25.96 -11.01
CA LEU A 529 -21.45 25.01 -11.93
C LEU A 529 -20.66 24.91 -13.25
N PRO A 530 -20.76 23.79 -13.97
CA PRO A 530 -20.35 23.76 -15.36
C PRO A 530 -21.37 24.52 -16.21
N VAL A 531 -20.94 25.04 -17.36
CA VAL A 531 -21.86 25.72 -18.30
C VAL A 531 -22.93 24.72 -18.79
N PHE A 532 -22.50 23.51 -19.13
CA PHE A 532 -23.36 22.41 -19.53
C PHE A 532 -22.93 21.11 -18.86
N ALA A 533 -23.90 20.25 -18.59
CA ALA A 533 -23.67 18.87 -18.17
C ALA A 533 -24.72 17.96 -18.81
N GLY A 534 -24.48 16.66 -18.83
CA GLY A 534 -25.41 15.75 -19.48
C GLY A 534 -25.11 14.28 -19.24
N VAL A 535 -25.95 13.44 -19.83
CA VAL A 535 -25.79 11.99 -19.89
C VAL A 535 -25.81 11.56 -21.35
N GLY A 536 -24.85 10.74 -21.73
CA GLY A 536 -24.78 10.10 -23.05
C GLY A 536 -25.14 8.62 -22.97
N PHE A 537 -25.89 8.14 -23.96
CA PHE A 537 -26.21 6.74 -24.17
C PHE A 537 -25.72 6.35 -25.57
N SER A 538 -24.99 5.25 -25.66
CA SER A 538 -24.51 4.71 -26.93
C SER A 538 -25.63 4.16 -27.82
N ASN A 539 -26.81 3.89 -27.24
CA ASN A 539 -28.00 3.48 -27.98
C ASN A 539 -29.18 4.41 -27.68
N ASN A 540 -29.92 4.78 -28.71
CA ASN A 540 -31.14 5.56 -28.61
C ASN A 540 -32.39 4.69 -28.76
N GLU A 541 -33.02 4.36 -27.63
CA GLU A 541 -34.32 3.67 -27.63
C GLU A 541 -35.49 4.65 -27.88
N PHE A 542 -35.26 5.95 -27.73
CA PHE A 542 -36.26 7.00 -27.94
C PHE A 542 -36.06 7.66 -29.31
N ARG A 543 -36.50 6.99 -30.37
CA ARG A 543 -36.35 7.46 -31.77
C ARG A 543 -37.54 8.32 -32.19
N TRP A 544 -37.47 9.63 -31.94
CA TRP A 544 -38.55 10.58 -32.26
C TRP A 544 -38.62 10.98 -33.74
N SER A 545 -37.71 10.49 -34.58
CA SER A 545 -37.66 10.76 -36.02
C SER A 545 -37.22 9.50 -36.75
N PRO A 546 -37.77 9.19 -37.94
CA PRO A 546 -37.36 8.04 -38.74
C PRO A 546 -35.92 8.13 -39.25
N ARG A 547 -35.28 9.30 -39.13
CA ARG A 547 -33.86 9.51 -39.49
C ARG A 547 -32.89 9.01 -38.42
N ILE A 548 -33.37 8.78 -37.19
CA ILE A 548 -32.55 8.40 -36.05
C ILE A 548 -32.54 6.88 -35.94
N LYS A 549 -31.36 6.28 -36.08
CA LYS A 549 -31.13 4.86 -35.83
C LYS A 549 -30.82 4.63 -34.35
N ARG A 550 -30.79 3.36 -33.95
CA ARG A 550 -30.54 3.00 -32.55
C ARG A 550 -29.10 3.30 -32.17
N GLU A 551 -28.19 2.99 -33.07
CA GLU A 551 -26.74 3.18 -32.98
C GLU A 551 -26.30 4.65 -33.00
N ASP A 552 -27.16 5.58 -33.42
CA ASP A 552 -26.86 7.02 -33.44
C ASP A 552 -26.68 7.60 -32.02
N GLY A 553 -27.07 6.86 -30.98
CA GLY A 553 -26.96 7.27 -29.59
C GLY A 553 -27.87 8.44 -29.19
N LEU A 554 -27.84 8.77 -27.90
CA LEU A 554 -28.64 9.84 -27.31
C LEU A 554 -27.81 10.62 -26.30
N VAL A 555 -27.73 11.93 -26.47
CA VAL A 555 -27.17 12.84 -25.48
C VAL A 555 -28.31 13.69 -24.91
N ARG A 556 -28.45 13.67 -23.59
CA ARG A 556 -29.34 14.55 -22.84
C ARG A 556 -28.49 15.59 -22.13
N MET A 557 -28.56 16.85 -22.55
CA MET A 557 -27.81 17.95 -21.96
C MET A 557 -28.71 18.93 -21.20
N VAL A 558 -28.18 19.54 -20.15
CA VAL A 558 -28.80 20.61 -19.37
C VAL A 558 -27.79 21.73 -19.13
N MET A 559 -28.27 22.94 -18.86
CA MET A 559 -27.44 24.01 -18.33
C MET A 559 -27.22 23.79 -16.83
N GLY A 560 -25.97 23.97 -16.36
CA GLY A 560 -25.63 23.76 -14.95
C GLY A 560 -25.32 22.32 -14.58
N LEU A 561 -25.58 21.96 -13.32
CA LEU A 561 -25.17 20.67 -12.75
C LEU A 561 -25.88 19.47 -13.40
N GLY A 562 -25.10 18.40 -13.64
CA GLY A 562 -25.59 17.19 -14.32
C GLY A 562 -26.63 16.38 -13.56
N THR A 563 -26.88 16.67 -12.28
CA THR A 563 -27.98 16.02 -11.53
C THR A 563 -29.33 16.23 -12.21
N ARG A 564 -29.58 17.40 -12.79
CA ARG A 564 -30.80 17.68 -13.59
C ARG A 564 -30.90 16.89 -14.90
N ALA A 565 -29.77 16.42 -15.42
CA ALA A 565 -29.81 15.50 -16.57
C ALA A 565 -30.25 14.09 -16.15
N VAL A 566 -29.91 13.68 -14.92
CA VAL A 566 -30.19 12.34 -14.37
C VAL A 566 -31.59 12.29 -13.74
N ASP A 567 -31.90 13.27 -12.89
CA ASP A 567 -33.18 13.40 -12.20
C ASP A 567 -34.22 13.92 -13.19
N ARG A 568 -35.38 13.24 -13.26
CA ARG A 568 -36.48 13.64 -14.13
C ARG A 568 -37.41 14.58 -13.36
N LEU A 569 -36.98 15.82 -13.15
CA LEU A 569 -37.84 16.86 -12.55
C LEU A 569 -38.79 17.44 -13.61
N SER A 570 -39.98 17.84 -13.18
CA SER A 570 -41.05 18.34 -14.06
C SER A 570 -40.78 19.73 -14.64
N ASP A 571 -39.82 20.47 -14.09
CA ASP A 571 -39.45 21.84 -14.43
C ASP A 571 -38.08 21.96 -15.15
N ASP A 572 -37.51 20.84 -15.61
CA ASP A 572 -36.25 20.84 -16.36
C ASP A 572 -36.45 21.04 -17.87
N PHE A 573 -35.53 21.79 -18.48
CA PHE A 573 -35.45 22.03 -19.93
C PHE A 573 -34.23 21.32 -20.55
N PRO A 574 -34.22 19.97 -20.62
CA PRO A 574 -33.14 19.23 -21.23
C PRO A 574 -33.17 19.38 -22.76
N VAL A 575 -32.00 19.53 -23.36
CA VAL A 575 -31.81 19.43 -24.81
C VAL A 575 -31.44 17.98 -25.13
N LEU A 576 -32.23 17.33 -25.98
CA LEU A 576 -31.95 15.99 -26.49
C LEU A 576 -31.27 16.09 -27.86
N ILE A 577 -30.15 15.41 -28.02
CA ILE A 577 -29.32 15.41 -29.23
C ILE A 577 -29.09 13.95 -29.63
N ALA A 578 -29.37 13.61 -30.88
CA ALA A 578 -28.90 12.36 -31.50
C ALA A 578 -27.68 12.74 -32.37
N PRO A 579 -26.45 12.36 -31.98
CA PRO A 579 -25.23 12.83 -32.66
C PRO A 579 -25.10 12.33 -34.11
N GLY A 580 -25.72 11.19 -34.45
CA GLY A 580 -25.84 10.70 -35.83
C GLY A 580 -24.70 9.82 -36.29
#